data_AF-A0A0H4C1F9-F1
#
_entry.id   AF-A0A0H4C1F9-F1
#
_cell.length_a   1.000
_cell.length_b   1.000
_cell.length_c   1.000
_cell.angle_alpha   90.00
_cell.angle_beta   90.00
_cell.angle_gamma   90.00
#
_symmetry.space_group_name_H-M   'P 1'
#
loop_
_entity.id
_entity.type
_entity.pdbx_description
1 polymer ?
#
loop_
_entity_poly.entity_id
_entity_poly.type
_entity_poly.pdbx_seq_one_letter_code
_entity_poly.pdbx_strand_id
1 'polypeptide(L)'
;MNDDDRTRALLHALDRLPGPHHLEHPDGFDRSAARLRATALRDRLTRDFGRPCGLDEGIQDASFSFRVDVPAEAPGAGLLLAVRLSNYGDLAAVTTPAPDTHDDLDDAVRDGALSAADRVRITAALSGLGYRLVPQRLLRRRYDGATWLAAEDHATWWTRFFDHL
;
A
#
# COMPACT_ATOMS: atom_id res chain seq x y z
N MET A 1 19.72 3.14 13.59
CA MET A 1 18.98 3.20 12.31
C MET A 1 17.51 3.31 12.65
N ASN A 2 16.88 4.43 12.31
CA ASN A 2 15.45 4.62 12.58
C ASN A 2 14.61 3.78 11.58
N ASP A 3 13.30 3.71 11.81
CA ASP A 3 12.41 2.89 10.99
C ASP A 3 12.29 3.40 9.55
N ASP A 4 12.35 4.72 9.35
CA ASP A 4 12.34 5.37 8.03
C ASP A 4 13.56 4.98 7.19
N ASP A 5 14.75 4.92 7.78
CA ASP A 5 15.97 4.49 7.10
C ASP A 5 15.88 3.02 6.66
N ARG A 6 15.32 2.16 7.51
CA ARG A 6 15.09 0.74 7.18
C ARG A 6 14.08 0.61 6.05
N THR A 7 13.00 1.37 6.10
CA THR A 7 11.96 1.37 5.06
C THR A 7 12.53 1.86 3.74
N ARG A 8 13.29 2.96 3.73
CA ARG A 8 13.96 3.47 2.54
C ARG A 8 14.96 2.48 1.97
N ALA A 9 15.76 1.83 2.81
CA ALA A 9 16.67 0.76 2.37
C ALA A 9 15.92 -0.41 1.74
N LEU A 10 14.76 -0.80 2.30
CA LEU A 10 13.88 -1.81 1.72
C LEU A 10 13.34 -1.38 0.34
N LEU A 11 12.86 -0.14 0.20
CA LEU A 11 12.38 0.40 -1.09
C LEU A 11 13.49 0.30 -2.16
N HIS A 12 14.70 0.76 -1.85
CA HIS A 12 15.85 0.65 -2.75
C HIS A 12 16.24 -0.80 -3.08
N ALA A 13 16.07 -1.74 -2.14
CA ALA A 13 16.37 -3.15 -2.38
C ALA A 13 15.33 -3.78 -3.32
N LEU A 14 14.05 -3.51 -3.09
CA LEU A 14 12.95 -4.03 -3.92
C LEU A 14 12.94 -3.44 -5.33
N ASP A 15 13.37 -2.19 -5.47
CA ASP A 15 13.52 -1.51 -6.76
C ASP A 15 14.58 -2.16 -7.67
N ARG A 16 15.50 -2.93 -7.09
CA ARG A 16 16.56 -3.67 -7.79
C ARG A 16 16.27 -5.16 -7.96
N LEU A 17 15.03 -5.58 -7.70
CA LEU A 17 14.61 -6.94 -8.07
C LEU A 17 14.82 -7.17 -9.58
N PRO A 18 14.99 -8.43 -10.01
CA PRO A 18 15.17 -8.76 -11.42
C PRO A 18 14.07 -8.16 -12.31
N GLY A 19 14.43 -7.76 -13.53
CA GLY A 19 13.53 -7.03 -14.45
C GLY A 19 13.16 -5.61 -13.99
N PRO A 20 14.08 -4.78 -13.44
CA PRO A 20 13.71 -3.51 -12.83
C PRO A 20 13.09 -2.51 -13.82
N HIS A 21 13.32 -2.66 -15.12
CA HIS A 21 12.72 -1.84 -16.17
C HIS A 21 11.28 -2.22 -16.52
N HIS A 22 10.80 -3.39 -16.06
CA HIS A 22 9.37 -3.72 -16.08
C HIS A 22 8.74 -2.99 -14.90
N LEU A 23 7.98 -1.92 -15.18
CA LEU A 23 7.46 -1.09 -14.10
C LEU A 23 6.28 -1.75 -13.38
N GLU A 24 5.48 -2.56 -14.06
CA GLU A 24 4.29 -3.22 -13.48
C GLU A 24 4.65 -4.22 -12.37
N HIS A 25 5.66 -5.06 -12.59
CA HIS A 25 6.08 -6.05 -11.61
C HIS A 25 7.52 -6.51 -11.89
N PRO A 26 8.26 -6.97 -10.87
CA PRO A 26 9.55 -7.59 -11.08
C PRO A 26 9.41 -8.97 -11.76
N ASP A 27 10.51 -9.49 -12.29
CA ASP A 27 10.53 -10.86 -12.81
C ASP A 27 10.27 -11.86 -11.68
N GLY A 28 9.48 -12.90 -11.98
CA GLY A 28 9.12 -13.93 -11.00
C GLY A 28 8.01 -13.52 -10.04
N PHE A 29 7.34 -12.39 -10.24
CA PHE A 29 6.14 -12.03 -9.48
C PHE A 29 5.02 -13.09 -9.66
N ASP A 30 4.63 -13.72 -8.55
CA ASP A 30 3.54 -14.69 -8.52
C ASP A 30 2.20 -14.01 -8.16
N ARG A 31 1.46 -13.62 -9.20
CA ARG A 31 0.14 -12.99 -9.05
C ARG A 31 -0.87 -13.91 -8.35
N SER A 32 -0.77 -15.23 -8.51
CA SER A 32 -1.70 -16.18 -7.87
C SER A 32 -1.46 -16.25 -6.36
N ALA A 33 -0.20 -16.31 -5.92
CA ALA A 33 0.14 -16.21 -4.50
C ALA A 33 -0.25 -14.86 -3.90
N ALA A 34 -0.02 -13.76 -4.62
CA ALA A 34 -0.43 -12.43 -4.21
C ALA A 34 -1.97 -12.32 -4.05
N ARG A 35 -2.75 -12.91 -4.97
CA ARG A 35 -4.22 -12.97 -4.88
C ARG A 35 -4.70 -13.71 -3.64
N LEU A 36 -4.07 -14.83 -3.28
CA LEU A 36 -4.42 -15.59 -2.07
C LEU A 36 -4.19 -14.74 -0.81
N ARG A 37 -3.08 -14.02 -0.74
CA ARG A 37 -2.78 -13.11 0.39
C ARG A 37 -3.73 -11.91 0.43
N ALA A 38 -4.05 -11.30 -0.71
CA ALA A 38 -5.02 -10.21 -0.80
C ALA A 38 -6.42 -10.65 -0.34
N THR A 39 -6.83 -11.86 -0.73
CA THR A 39 -8.09 -12.46 -0.28
C THR A 39 -8.09 -12.67 1.24
N ALA A 40 -7.01 -13.22 1.79
CA ALA A 40 -6.87 -13.41 3.24
C ALA A 40 -6.90 -12.08 4.00
N LEU A 41 -6.30 -11.02 3.45
CA LEU A 41 -6.36 -9.67 4.01
C LEU A 41 -7.79 -9.13 4.03
N ARG A 42 -8.50 -9.20 2.90
CA ARG A 42 -9.91 -8.77 2.81
C ARG A 42 -10.79 -9.52 3.80
N ASP A 43 -10.62 -10.84 3.94
CA ASP A 43 -11.40 -11.65 4.87
C ASP A 43 -11.08 -11.32 6.32
N ARG A 44 -9.82 -11.06 6.63
CA ARG A 44 -9.40 -10.62 7.97
C ARG A 44 -9.97 -9.26 8.32
N LEU A 45 -9.84 -8.27 7.44
CA LEU A 45 -10.39 -6.94 7.66
C LEU A 45 -11.92 -6.96 7.76
N THR A 46 -12.59 -7.80 6.97
CA THR A 46 -14.03 -8.00 7.09
C THR A 46 -14.45 -8.45 8.49
N ARG A 47 -13.70 -9.38 9.10
CA ARG A 47 -13.95 -9.82 10.48
C ARG A 47 -13.60 -8.73 11.49
N ASP A 48 -12.43 -8.11 11.37
CA ASP A 48 -11.91 -7.15 12.36
C ASP A 48 -12.74 -5.86 12.41
N PHE A 49 -13.31 -5.42 11.29
CA PHE A 49 -14.18 -4.24 11.18
C PHE A 49 -15.69 -4.58 11.28
N GLY A 50 -16.05 -5.86 11.33
CA GLY A 50 -17.43 -6.33 11.43
C GLY A 50 -18.32 -5.98 10.23
N ARG A 51 -17.73 -5.73 9.05
CA ARG A 51 -18.43 -5.24 7.85
C ARG A 51 -17.74 -5.75 6.57
N PRO A 52 -18.48 -6.05 5.49
CA PRO A 52 -17.89 -6.56 4.25
C PRO A 52 -16.87 -5.59 3.64
N CYS A 53 -15.61 -6.02 3.55
CA CYS A 53 -14.58 -5.27 2.83
C CYS A 53 -14.54 -5.69 1.36
N GLY A 54 -14.28 -4.74 0.46
CA GLY A 54 -14.11 -4.98 -0.97
C GLY A 54 -12.70 -5.43 -1.32
N LEU A 55 -12.57 -6.23 -2.38
CA LEU A 55 -11.29 -6.54 -3.02
C LEU A 55 -11.41 -6.19 -4.51
N ASP A 56 -10.69 -5.17 -4.94
CA ASP A 56 -10.49 -4.86 -6.34
C ASP A 56 -9.24 -5.60 -6.85
N GLU A 57 -9.46 -6.43 -7.87
CA GLU A 57 -8.46 -7.23 -8.57
C GLU A 57 -8.42 -6.93 -10.08
N GLY A 58 -9.25 -5.96 -10.53
CA GLY A 58 -9.36 -5.51 -11.92
C GLY A 58 -8.32 -4.46 -12.30
N ILE A 59 -7.33 -4.23 -11.43
CA ILE A 59 -6.24 -3.29 -11.65
C ILE A 59 -5.31 -3.83 -12.74
N GLN A 60 -5.10 -3.00 -13.76
CA GLN A 60 -4.21 -3.22 -14.90
C GLN A 60 -3.28 -2.01 -15.06
N ASP A 61 -2.21 -2.19 -15.83
CA ASP A 61 -1.23 -1.15 -16.17
C ASP A 61 -0.75 -0.42 -14.90
N ALA A 62 -0.33 -1.18 -13.89
CA ALA A 62 0.00 -0.64 -12.58
C ALA A 62 1.05 -1.45 -11.84
N SER A 63 1.76 -0.78 -10.94
CA SER A 63 2.78 -1.37 -10.06
C SER A 63 2.19 -2.13 -8.86
N PHE A 64 0.86 -2.26 -8.81
CA PHE A 64 0.08 -2.95 -7.79
C PHE A 64 -1.04 -3.76 -8.45
N SER A 65 -1.39 -4.93 -7.91
CA SER A 65 -2.41 -5.81 -8.51
C SER A 65 -3.72 -5.86 -7.73
N PHE A 66 -3.70 -5.41 -6.47
CA PHE A 66 -4.84 -5.56 -5.56
C PHE A 66 -5.04 -4.34 -4.70
N ARG A 67 -6.31 -4.01 -4.48
CA ARG A 67 -6.74 -2.99 -3.54
C ARG A 67 -7.85 -3.53 -2.65
N VAL A 68 -7.70 -3.37 -1.34
CA VAL A 68 -8.71 -3.75 -0.36
C VAL A 68 -9.38 -2.50 0.19
N ASP A 69 -10.70 -2.41 0.04
CA ASP A 69 -11.49 -1.27 0.48
C ASP A 69 -12.23 -1.58 1.78
N VAL A 70 -12.01 -0.75 2.79
CA VAL A 70 -12.70 -0.84 4.08
C VAL A 70 -13.77 0.25 4.13
N PRO A 71 -15.07 -0.10 4.21
CA PRO A 71 -16.14 0.89 4.20
C PRO A 71 -16.23 1.66 5.52
N ALA A 72 -16.69 2.91 5.43
CA ALA A 72 -17.04 3.73 6.59
C ALA A 72 -18.20 3.10 7.39
N GLU A 73 -18.34 3.47 8.66
CA GLU A 73 -19.31 2.84 9.57
C GLU A 73 -20.74 3.29 9.27
N ALA A 74 -20.88 4.59 9.03
CA ALA A 74 -22.16 5.16 8.65
C ALA A 74 -22.54 4.70 7.22
N PRO A 75 -23.73 4.13 7.02
CA PRO A 75 -24.24 3.82 5.69
C PRO A 75 -24.19 5.06 4.79
N GLY A 76 -23.63 4.91 3.57
CA GLY A 76 -23.51 6.01 2.61
C GLY A 76 -22.31 6.96 2.82
N ALA A 77 -21.51 6.80 3.89
CA ALA A 77 -20.32 7.62 4.13
C ALA A 77 -19.09 7.22 3.26
N GLY A 78 -19.25 6.27 2.35
CA GLY A 78 -18.19 5.83 1.44
C GLY A 78 -17.16 4.92 2.12
N LEU A 79 -15.89 5.16 1.83
CA LEU A 79 -14.77 4.39 2.38
C LEU A 79 -14.26 4.99 3.69
N LEU A 80 -13.79 4.15 4.60
CA LEU A 80 -12.97 4.56 5.73
C LEU A 80 -11.51 4.66 5.30
N LEU A 81 -11.02 3.65 4.59
CA LEU A 81 -9.66 3.59 4.05
C LEU A 81 -9.59 2.58 2.91
N ALA A 82 -8.51 2.66 2.14
CA ALA A 82 -8.13 1.65 1.16
C ALA A 82 -6.70 1.19 1.40
N VAL A 83 -6.41 -0.06 1.06
CA VAL A 83 -5.07 -0.67 1.11
C VAL A 83 -4.66 -1.03 -0.31
N ARG A 84 -3.57 -0.48 -0.82
CA ARG A 84 -2.94 -0.94 -2.07
C ARG A 84 -1.83 -1.93 -1.75
N LEU A 85 -1.75 -3.03 -2.50
CA LEU A 85 -0.76 -4.10 -2.34
C LEU A 85 0.17 -4.12 -3.55
N SER A 86 1.43 -3.75 -3.33
CA SER A 86 2.43 -3.64 -4.40
C SER A 86 2.71 -4.99 -5.04
N ASN A 87 3.09 -4.98 -6.33
CA ASN A 87 3.66 -6.14 -6.99
C ASN A 87 5.14 -6.37 -6.57
N TYR A 88 5.74 -5.40 -5.89
CA TYR A 88 7.13 -5.43 -5.44
C TYR A 88 7.21 -5.84 -3.98
N GLY A 89 7.47 -7.12 -3.76
CA GLY A 89 7.53 -7.70 -2.41
C GLY A 89 6.21 -7.56 -1.66
N ASP A 90 6.27 -7.77 -0.35
CA ASP A 90 5.08 -7.71 0.52
C ASP A 90 4.82 -6.29 1.03
N LEU A 91 4.82 -5.28 0.16
CA LEU A 91 4.54 -3.89 0.55
C LEU A 91 3.05 -3.58 0.51
N ALA A 92 2.59 -2.82 1.51
CA ALA A 92 1.25 -2.27 1.56
C ALA A 92 1.29 -0.76 1.85
N ALA A 93 0.41 -0.01 1.19
CA ALA A 93 0.18 1.40 1.49
C ALA A 93 -1.29 1.59 1.84
N VAL A 94 -1.57 2.35 2.91
CA VAL A 94 -2.93 2.68 3.35
C VAL A 94 -3.23 4.12 2.98
N THR A 95 -4.36 4.34 2.31
CA THR A 95 -4.86 5.66 1.93
C THR A 95 -6.19 5.94 2.60
N THR A 96 -6.32 7.13 3.17
CA THR A 96 -7.60 7.68 3.62
C THR A 96 -8.46 8.13 2.42
N PRO A 97 -9.77 8.39 2.61
CA PRO A 97 -10.68 8.78 1.52
C PRO A 97 -10.34 10.13 0.92
N ALA A 98 -9.69 11.00 1.69
CA ALA A 98 -8.89 12.09 1.18
C ALA A 98 -7.45 11.56 1.00
N PRO A 99 -7.07 11.12 -0.22
CA PRO A 99 -5.69 10.76 -0.48
C PRO A 99 -4.79 11.99 -0.31
N ASP A 100 -3.52 11.75 0.02
CA ASP A 100 -2.48 12.77 0.18
C ASP A 100 -2.63 13.77 1.32
N THR A 101 -3.67 13.65 2.16
CA THR A 101 -3.87 14.57 3.30
C THR A 101 -3.06 14.20 4.53
N HIS A 102 -2.62 12.95 4.65
CA HIS A 102 -1.91 12.46 5.84
C HIS A 102 -0.54 11.88 5.47
N ASP A 103 0.46 12.14 6.30
CA ASP A 103 1.83 11.61 6.17
C ASP A 103 1.94 10.12 6.53
N ASP A 104 1.10 9.65 7.45
CA ASP A 104 0.95 8.27 7.86
C ASP A 104 -0.35 8.05 8.64
N LEU A 105 -0.53 6.85 9.20
CA LEU A 105 -1.72 6.53 10.00
C LEU A 105 -1.72 7.23 11.37
N ASP A 106 -0.57 7.62 11.92
CA ASP A 106 -0.52 8.38 13.17
C ASP A 106 -1.05 9.80 12.95
N ASP A 107 -0.72 10.38 11.80
CA ASP A 107 -1.24 11.67 11.32
C ASP A 107 -2.76 11.61 11.10
N ALA A 108 -3.25 10.60 10.40
CA ALA A 108 -4.69 10.37 10.23
C ALA A 108 -5.45 10.18 11.55
N VAL A 109 -4.82 9.59 12.56
CA VAL A 109 -5.41 9.46 13.90
C VAL A 109 -5.46 10.80 14.62
N ARG A 110 -4.40 11.61 14.51
CA ARG A 110 -4.34 12.93 15.14
C ARG A 110 -5.41 13.87 14.59
N ASP A 111 -5.64 13.81 13.29
CA ASP A 111 -6.62 14.64 12.59
C ASP A 111 -8.06 14.10 12.70
N GLY A 112 -8.24 12.96 13.37
CA GLY A 112 -9.56 12.34 13.59
C GLY A 112 -10.15 11.63 12.37
N ALA A 113 -9.39 11.52 11.27
CA ALA A 113 -9.80 10.79 10.08
C ALA A 113 -9.81 9.27 10.29
N LEU A 114 -9.04 8.77 11.26
CA LEU A 114 -8.99 7.35 11.63
C LEU A 114 -9.01 7.18 13.15
N SER A 115 -9.73 6.20 13.68
CA SER A 115 -9.65 5.91 15.12
C SER A 115 -8.34 5.20 15.46
N ALA A 116 -7.81 5.42 16.67
CA ALA A 116 -6.63 4.69 17.15
C ALA A 116 -6.84 3.17 17.15
N ALA A 117 -8.06 2.71 17.42
CA ALA A 117 -8.43 1.30 17.37
C ALA A 117 -8.35 0.75 15.93
N ASP A 118 -8.85 1.48 14.95
CA ASP A 118 -8.80 1.06 13.54
C ASP A 118 -7.37 1.06 13.01
N ARG A 119 -6.53 2.03 13.42
CA ARG A 119 -5.08 2.00 13.15
C ARG A 119 -4.42 0.72 13.66
N VAL A 120 -4.73 0.30 14.89
CA VAL A 120 -4.18 -0.94 15.46
C VAL A 120 -4.67 -2.16 14.68
N ARG A 121 -5.98 -2.22 14.36
CA ARG A 121 -6.58 -3.30 13.56
C ARG A 121 -5.91 -3.45 12.19
N ILE A 122 -5.80 -2.37 11.43
CA ILE A 122 -5.21 -2.42 10.08
C ILE A 122 -3.73 -2.82 10.13
N THR A 123 -2.97 -2.26 11.08
CA THR A 123 -1.54 -2.57 11.23
C THR A 123 -1.33 -4.03 11.64
N ALA A 124 -2.13 -4.55 12.56
CA ALA A 124 -2.10 -5.95 12.98
C ALA A 124 -2.52 -6.91 11.86
N ALA A 125 -3.51 -6.51 11.03
CA ALA A 125 -3.96 -7.29 9.88
C ALA A 125 -2.85 -7.46 8.84
N LEU A 126 -2.20 -6.35 8.46
CA LEU A 126 -1.11 -6.32 7.50
C LEU A 126 0.10 -7.10 8.00
N SER A 127 0.61 -6.75 9.19
CA SER A 127 1.79 -7.41 9.76
C SER A 127 1.60 -8.91 9.97
N GLY A 128 0.43 -9.34 10.43
CA GLY A 128 0.15 -10.77 10.64
C GLY A 128 0.01 -11.58 9.34
N LEU A 129 -0.10 -10.92 8.18
CA LEU A 129 -0.05 -11.54 6.86
C LEU A 129 1.31 -11.34 6.16
N GLY A 130 2.29 -10.76 6.86
CA GLY A 130 3.64 -10.53 6.35
C GLY A 130 3.82 -9.23 5.57
N TYR A 131 2.76 -8.41 5.42
CA TYR A 131 2.87 -7.13 4.75
C TYR A 131 3.66 -6.11 5.57
N ARG A 132 4.52 -5.36 4.88
CA ARG A 132 5.22 -4.19 5.38
C ARG A 132 4.42 -2.96 5.00
N LEU A 133 3.84 -2.30 6.01
CA LEU A 133 3.19 -1.01 5.84
C LEU A 133 4.25 0.05 5.54
N VAL A 134 4.13 0.74 4.40
CA VAL A 134 5.00 1.85 4.02
C VAL A 134 4.28 3.17 4.28
N PRO A 135 4.86 4.10 5.07
CA PRO A 135 4.27 5.41 5.29
C PRO A 135 4.19 6.26 4.03
N GLN A 136 3.09 7.01 3.86
CA GLN A 136 2.90 7.85 2.67
C GLN A 136 3.96 8.94 2.53
N ARG A 137 4.42 9.55 3.63
CA ARG A 137 5.50 10.56 3.60
C ARG A 137 6.78 10.06 2.91
N LEU A 138 7.06 8.74 2.96
CA LEU A 138 8.23 8.15 2.32
C LEU A 138 7.94 7.84 0.85
N LEU A 139 6.72 7.38 0.56
CA LEU A 139 6.27 7.14 -0.81
C LEU A 139 6.18 8.43 -1.63
N ARG A 140 5.86 9.58 -1.01
CA ARG A 140 5.81 10.89 -1.65
C ARG A 140 7.17 11.53 -1.92
N ARG A 141 8.26 10.96 -1.39
CA ARG A 141 9.60 11.48 -1.71
C ARG A 141 9.90 11.27 -3.18
N ARG A 142 10.65 12.21 -3.77
CA ARG A 142 11.19 12.07 -5.13
C ARG A 142 11.88 10.72 -5.27
N TYR A 143 11.57 10.04 -6.37
CA TYR A 143 12.18 8.77 -6.68
C TYR A 143 13.66 8.96 -7.03
N ASP A 144 14.51 8.21 -6.34
CA ASP A 144 15.97 8.21 -6.49
C ASP A 144 16.50 6.78 -6.71
N GLY A 145 15.69 5.94 -7.37
CA GLY A 145 15.98 4.53 -7.61
C GLY A 145 16.72 4.22 -8.93
N ALA A 146 16.66 2.96 -9.34
CA ALA A 146 17.44 2.33 -10.39
C ALA A 146 16.80 2.38 -11.79
N THR A 147 15.56 2.85 -11.91
CA THR A 147 14.83 2.88 -13.19
C THR A 147 14.91 4.25 -13.86
N TRP A 148 14.44 4.32 -15.11
CA TRP A 148 14.38 5.57 -15.88
C TRP A 148 13.50 6.64 -15.21
N LEU A 149 12.57 6.23 -14.32
CA LEU A 149 11.76 7.15 -13.51
C LEU A 149 12.62 8.15 -12.72
N ALA A 150 13.88 7.83 -12.40
CA ALA A 150 14.76 8.75 -11.67
C ALA A 150 15.08 10.03 -12.46
N ALA A 151 14.95 9.99 -13.80
CA ALA A 151 15.07 11.15 -14.66
C ALA A 151 13.80 12.01 -14.71
N GLU A 152 12.65 11.49 -14.26
CA GLU A 152 11.37 12.20 -14.24
C GLU A 152 11.26 13.05 -12.97
N ASP A 153 11.06 14.37 -13.13
CA ASP A 153 11.06 15.30 -12.00
C ASP A 153 9.88 15.11 -11.03
N HIS A 154 8.79 14.52 -11.50
CA HIS A 154 7.56 14.29 -10.75
C HIS A 154 7.43 12.85 -10.23
N ALA A 155 8.33 11.94 -10.62
CA ALA A 155 8.25 10.56 -10.16
C ALA A 155 8.60 10.47 -8.68
N THR A 156 7.80 9.68 -7.97
CA THR A 156 7.98 9.41 -6.54
C THR A 156 8.08 7.91 -6.28
N TRP A 157 8.44 7.53 -5.07
CA TRP A 157 8.40 6.13 -4.65
C TRP A 157 6.98 5.53 -4.73
N TRP A 158 5.93 6.35 -4.65
CA TRP A 158 4.56 5.96 -4.97
C TRP A 158 4.42 5.54 -6.43
N THR A 159 4.89 6.36 -7.37
CA THR A 159 4.88 6.07 -8.82
C THR A 159 5.49 4.70 -9.10
N ARG A 160 6.61 4.39 -8.45
CA ARG A 160 7.34 3.13 -8.66
C ARG A 160 6.60 1.89 -8.16
N PHE A 161 5.86 1.99 -7.06
CA PHE A 161 5.40 0.80 -6.31
C PHE A 161 3.89 0.66 -6.16
N PHE A 162 3.12 1.73 -6.40
CA PHE A 162 1.69 1.76 -6.05
C PHE A 162 0.83 2.52 -7.05
N ASP A 163 1.40 2.99 -8.16
CA ASP A 163 0.68 3.81 -9.13
C ASP A 163 0.37 3.05 -10.44
N HIS A 164 -0.55 3.63 -11.20
CA HIS A 164 -0.78 3.28 -12.59
C HIS A 164 0.37 3.82 -13.45
N LEU A 165 0.59 3.18 -14.60
CA LEU A 165 1.71 3.41 -15.53
C LEU A 165 1.24 3.93 -16.89
#